data_AF-A0A1Q8ATW6-F1
#
_entry.id   AF-A0A1Q8ATW6-F1
#
_cell.length_a   1.000
_cell.length_b   1.000
_cell.length_c   1.000
_cell.angle_alpha   90.00
_cell.angle_beta   90.00
_cell.angle_gamma   90.00
#
_symmetry.space_group_name_H-M   'P 1'
#
loop_
_entity.id
_entity.type
_entity.pdbx_description
1 polymer ?
#
loop_
_entity_poly.entity_id
_entity_poly.type
_entity_poly.pdbx_seq_one_letter_code
_entity_poly.pdbx_strand_id
1 'polypeptide(L)'
;MARANHSSLQPEGRRSSRSLFLAFLAAGGGTILLADNLGDALGVVAPVFFGLAYYLMYRSSRLRRFSSITYAFFVFALVISVRHLVLDSSSVNGLLSSLNGLVLYQVIDTSVVFAPVILLVLANGGTLGSLFLQKGNLRLGLGIAVPVFLIFLVVSFVIEQALAPSFGIKGVGLPFVLSLAPYLSIVALLNGPKEELLYRGLFLQRYDAFVPKRSTNLLSTIVFALSVVEPEYFAQLVGAVLVALVGGLLFVRLMRETNSIIGSGICEGASTIPIYLIVILTLVH
;
A
#
# COMPACT_ATOMS: atom_id res chain seq x y z
N MET A 1 48.41 -37.97 -3.92
CA MET A 1 47.85 -36.64 -4.23
C MET A 1 46.97 -36.77 -5.47
N ALA A 2 45.65 -36.76 -5.30
CA ALA A 2 44.69 -36.50 -6.39
C ALA A 2 43.38 -36.01 -5.76
N ARG A 3 42.81 -34.96 -6.37
CA ARG A 3 41.88 -33.98 -5.79
C ARG A 3 40.55 -34.56 -5.31
N ALA A 4 40.10 -34.08 -4.15
CA ALA A 4 38.75 -34.21 -3.67
C ALA A 4 37.78 -33.44 -4.59
N ASN A 5 36.75 -34.11 -5.07
CA ASN A 5 35.60 -33.50 -5.72
C ASN A 5 34.84 -32.67 -4.68
N HIS A 6 34.94 -31.35 -4.77
CA HIS A 6 33.97 -30.44 -4.15
C HIS A 6 32.64 -30.58 -4.90
N SER A 7 31.74 -31.42 -4.37
CA SER A 7 30.33 -31.39 -4.72
C SER A 7 29.76 -30.04 -4.27
N SER A 8 29.37 -29.22 -5.24
CA SER A 8 28.65 -27.97 -5.07
C SER A 8 27.22 -28.24 -4.59
N LEU A 9 27.06 -28.49 -3.30
CA LEU A 9 25.77 -28.42 -2.62
C LEU A 9 25.32 -26.95 -2.54
N GLN A 10 24.72 -26.43 -3.62
CA GLN A 10 23.66 -25.41 -3.58
C GLN A 10 23.14 -25.02 -4.98
N PRO A 11 21.95 -25.54 -5.38
CA PRO A 11 21.07 -24.74 -6.24
C PRO A 11 19.57 -24.75 -5.86
N GLU A 12 19.08 -25.71 -5.07
CA GLU A 12 17.63 -25.92 -4.89
C GLU A 12 16.92 -24.83 -4.08
N GLY A 13 17.54 -24.36 -2.98
CA GLY A 13 16.95 -23.30 -2.14
C GLY A 13 16.81 -21.95 -2.86
N ARG A 14 17.76 -21.60 -3.74
CA ARG A 14 17.77 -20.33 -4.47
C ARG A 14 16.77 -20.32 -5.63
N ARG A 15 16.57 -21.47 -6.29
CA ARG A 15 15.58 -21.62 -7.38
C ARG A 15 14.16 -21.58 -6.83
N SER A 16 13.91 -22.22 -5.69
CA SER A 16 12.62 -22.19 -4.98
C SER A 16 12.22 -20.76 -4.58
N SER A 17 13.15 -19.97 -4.04
CA SER A 17 12.88 -18.59 -3.61
C SER A 17 12.50 -17.66 -4.78
N ARG A 18 13.12 -17.82 -5.96
CA ARG A 18 12.76 -17.04 -7.16
C ARG A 18 11.37 -17.37 -7.68
N SER A 19 11.01 -18.65 -7.73
CA SER A 19 9.67 -19.08 -8.14
C SER A 19 8.60 -18.55 -7.18
N LEU A 20 8.86 -18.57 -5.87
CA LEU A 20 7.94 -18.02 -4.87
C LEU A 20 7.82 -16.50 -4.97
N PHE A 21 8.92 -15.78 -5.23
CA PHE A 21 8.87 -14.34 -5.50
C PHE A 21 7.95 -14.03 -6.69
N LEU A 22 8.11 -14.73 -7.81
CA LEU A 22 7.27 -14.52 -8.99
C LEU A 22 5.81 -14.91 -8.73
N ALA A 23 5.56 -15.99 -7.99
CA ALA A 23 4.20 -16.39 -7.62
C ALA A 23 3.51 -15.36 -6.72
N PHE A 24 4.22 -14.81 -5.74
CA PHE A 24 3.66 -13.75 -4.88
C PHE A 24 3.48 -12.44 -5.63
N LEU A 25 4.38 -12.10 -6.56
CA LEU A 25 4.22 -10.94 -7.43
C LEU A 25 2.99 -11.08 -8.31
N ALA A 26 2.80 -12.24 -8.93
CA ALA A 26 1.63 -12.54 -9.75
C ALA A 26 0.33 -12.53 -8.93
N ALA A 27 0.35 -13.08 -7.70
CA ALA A 27 -0.80 -13.06 -6.81
C ALA A 27 -1.14 -11.62 -6.36
N GLY A 28 -0.15 -10.83 -5.94
CA GLY A 28 -0.34 -9.44 -5.52
C GLY A 28 -0.80 -8.54 -6.66
N GLY A 29 -0.03 -8.50 -7.75
CA GLY A 29 -0.37 -7.70 -8.93
C GLY A 29 -1.67 -8.16 -9.57
N GLY A 30 -1.91 -9.48 -9.65
CA GLY A 30 -3.17 -10.02 -10.14
C GLY A 30 -4.36 -9.60 -9.28
N THR A 31 -4.24 -9.60 -7.95
CA THR A 31 -5.35 -9.18 -7.07
C THR A 31 -5.68 -7.70 -7.23
N ILE A 32 -4.66 -6.84 -7.35
CA ILE A 32 -4.85 -5.39 -7.62
C ILE A 32 -5.56 -5.20 -8.95
N LEU A 33 -5.00 -5.78 -10.03
CA LEU A 33 -5.58 -5.63 -11.37
C LEU A 33 -7.00 -6.18 -11.48
N LEU A 34 -7.29 -7.32 -10.84
CA LEU A 34 -8.63 -7.90 -10.84
C LEU A 34 -9.61 -7.04 -10.03
N ALA A 35 -9.18 -6.45 -8.92
CA ALA A 35 -10.04 -5.64 -8.08
C ALA A 35 -10.35 -4.27 -8.71
N ASP A 36 -9.42 -3.70 -9.46
CA ASP A 36 -9.58 -2.35 -10.04
C ASP A 36 -10.22 -2.35 -11.44
N ASN A 37 -10.19 -3.46 -12.18
CA ASN A 37 -10.65 -3.48 -13.59
C ASN A 37 -11.90 -4.31 -13.87
N LEU A 38 -12.43 -5.04 -12.88
CA LEU A 38 -13.53 -5.96 -13.10
C LEU A 38 -14.70 -5.55 -12.20
N GLY A 39 -15.78 -5.04 -12.82
CA GLY A 39 -16.96 -4.52 -12.11
C GLY A 39 -17.57 -5.48 -11.08
N ASP A 40 -18.49 -4.96 -10.27
CA ASP A 40 -19.08 -5.51 -9.04
C ASP A 40 -19.20 -7.05 -8.93
N ALA A 41 -19.55 -7.75 -10.01
CA ALA A 41 -19.71 -9.20 -10.03
C ALA A 41 -18.41 -10.00 -9.82
N LEU A 42 -17.24 -9.43 -10.14
CA LEU A 42 -15.94 -10.11 -10.05
C LEU A 42 -15.12 -9.71 -8.81
N GLY A 43 -15.52 -8.63 -8.12
CA GLY A 43 -14.94 -8.24 -6.83
C GLY A 43 -15.04 -9.35 -5.77
N VAL A 44 -15.99 -10.28 -5.88
CA VAL A 44 -16.15 -11.40 -4.93
C VAL A 44 -15.26 -12.60 -5.29
N VAL A 45 -14.76 -12.71 -6.52
CA VAL A 45 -14.03 -13.90 -7.00
C VAL A 45 -12.69 -14.07 -6.29
N ALA A 46 -11.88 -13.01 -6.20
CA ALA A 46 -10.58 -13.09 -5.54
C ALA A 46 -10.69 -13.45 -4.03
N PRO A 47 -11.58 -12.81 -3.23
CA PRO A 47 -11.84 -13.22 -1.86
C PRO A 47 -12.27 -14.69 -1.75
N VAL A 48 -13.20 -15.16 -2.58
CA VAL A 48 -13.67 -16.56 -2.54
C VAL A 48 -12.54 -17.52 -2.89
N PHE A 49 -11.77 -17.22 -3.93
CA PHE A 49 -10.63 -18.03 -4.35
C PHE A 49 -9.59 -18.16 -3.24
N PHE A 50 -9.12 -17.04 -2.67
CA PHE A 50 -8.12 -17.07 -1.60
C PHE A 50 -8.67 -17.65 -0.29
N GLY A 51 -9.95 -17.43 0.01
CA GLY A 51 -10.62 -18.03 1.17
C GLY A 51 -10.69 -19.55 1.08
N LEU A 52 -11.10 -20.08 -0.08
CA LEU A 52 -11.12 -21.52 -0.34
C LEU A 52 -9.70 -22.10 -0.36
N ALA A 53 -8.75 -21.43 -1.01
CA ALA A 53 -7.35 -21.84 -1.02
C ALA A 53 -6.77 -21.89 0.40
N TYR A 54 -7.03 -20.87 1.22
CA TYR A 54 -6.64 -20.85 2.63
C TYR A 54 -7.21 -22.05 3.39
N TYR A 55 -8.52 -22.31 3.25
CA TYR A 55 -9.19 -23.43 3.92
C TYR A 55 -8.55 -24.78 3.56
N LEU A 56 -8.35 -25.03 2.26
CA LEU A 56 -7.74 -26.27 1.76
C LEU A 56 -6.28 -26.41 2.21
N MET A 57 -5.50 -25.33 2.16
CA MET A 57 -4.10 -25.34 2.59
C MET A 57 -3.95 -25.51 4.10
N TYR A 58 -4.83 -24.92 4.90
CA TYR A 58 -4.82 -25.05 6.36
C TYR A 58 -5.07 -26.50 6.80
N ARG A 59 -5.98 -27.20 6.11
CA ARG A 59 -6.29 -28.62 6.33
C ARG A 59 -5.16 -29.56 5.90
N SER A 60 -4.38 -29.20 4.88
CA SER A 60 -3.31 -30.04 4.34
C SER A 60 -2.01 -29.95 5.15
N SER A 61 -1.48 -31.08 5.64
CA SER A 61 -0.19 -31.10 6.35
C SER A 61 0.99 -30.60 5.50
N ARG A 62 0.95 -30.84 4.18
CA ARG A 62 2.01 -30.42 3.25
C ARG A 62 1.96 -28.93 2.92
N LEU A 63 0.76 -28.37 2.79
CA LEU A 63 0.56 -26.99 2.33
C LEU A 63 0.32 -26.00 3.47
N ARG A 64 0.14 -26.46 4.71
CA ARG A 64 -0.12 -25.62 5.88
C ARG A 64 0.86 -24.48 6.05
N ARG A 65 2.13 -24.66 5.66
CA ARG A 65 3.13 -23.58 5.71
C ARG A 65 2.69 -22.33 4.94
N PHE A 66 1.99 -22.48 3.82
CA PHE A 66 1.52 -21.36 2.99
C PHE A 66 0.21 -20.73 3.48
N SER A 67 -0.50 -21.37 4.42
CA SER A 67 -1.81 -20.89 4.89
C SER A 67 -1.77 -19.45 5.40
N SER A 68 -0.69 -19.04 6.10
CA SER A 68 -0.56 -17.67 6.62
C SER A 68 -0.50 -16.63 5.51
N ILE A 69 0.27 -16.87 4.45
CA ILE A 69 0.37 -15.92 3.33
C ILE A 69 -0.89 -15.94 2.46
N THR A 70 -1.50 -17.10 2.24
CA THR A 70 -2.78 -17.22 1.54
C THR A 70 -3.90 -16.53 2.29
N TYR A 71 -3.92 -16.60 3.62
CA TYR A 71 -4.86 -15.84 4.45
C TYR A 71 -4.67 -14.33 4.29
N ALA A 72 -3.43 -13.84 4.20
CA ALA A 72 -3.17 -12.42 3.95
C ALA A 72 -3.72 -11.97 2.59
N PHE A 73 -3.56 -12.78 1.54
CA PHE A 73 -4.19 -12.50 0.25
C PHE A 73 -5.72 -12.53 0.32
N PHE A 74 -6.31 -13.44 1.11
CA PHE A 74 -7.75 -13.44 1.37
C PHE A 74 -8.21 -12.14 2.04
N VAL A 75 -7.54 -11.72 3.11
CA VAL A 75 -7.87 -10.47 3.83
C VAL A 75 -7.73 -9.27 2.90
N PHE A 76 -6.62 -9.18 2.17
CA PHE A 76 -6.37 -8.11 1.20
C PHE A 76 -7.46 -8.05 0.13
N ALA A 77 -7.76 -9.17 -0.52
CA ALA A 77 -8.79 -9.23 -1.55
C ALA A 77 -10.15 -8.82 -0.97
N LEU A 78 -10.56 -9.41 0.17
CA LEU A 78 -11.84 -9.10 0.80
C LEU A 78 -11.97 -7.61 1.14
N VAL A 79 -10.92 -7.04 1.73
CA VAL A 79 -10.92 -5.63 2.15
C VAL A 79 -11.00 -4.70 0.94
N ILE A 80 -10.27 -4.98 -0.15
CA ILE A 80 -10.39 -4.18 -1.37
C ILE A 80 -11.79 -4.28 -1.96
N SER A 81 -12.37 -5.48 -2.02
CA SER A 81 -13.73 -5.65 -2.54
C SER A 81 -14.77 -4.90 -1.70
N VAL A 82 -14.67 -4.96 -0.37
CA VAL A 82 -15.55 -4.21 0.53
C VAL A 82 -15.31 -2.71 0.40
N ARG A 83 -14.06 -2.28 0.25
CA ARG A 83 -13.69 -0.88 0.01
C ARG A 83 -14.37 -0.34 -1.24
N HIS A 84 -14.23 -1.00 -2.39
CA HIS A 84 -14.89 -0.58 -3.63
C HIS A 84 -16.41 -0.53 -3.46
N LEU A 85 -17.03 -1.58 -2.89
CA LEU A 85 -18.47 -1.61 -2.63
C LEU A 85 -18.98 -0.44 -1.76
N VAL A 86 -18.18 0.02 -0.78
CA VAL A 86 -18.54 1.16 0.06
C VAL A 86 -18.27 2.49 -0.64
N LEU A 87 -17.09 2.66 -1.24
CA LEU A 87 -16.63 3.93 -1.79
C LEU A 87 -17.33 4.29 -3.11
N ASP A 88 -17.68 3.30 -3.93
CA ASP A 88 -18.38 3.50 -5.21
C ASP A 88 -19.89 3.71 -5.02
N SER A 89 -20.39 3.50 -3.80
CA SER A 89 -21.78 3.84 -3.48
C SER A 89 -22.02 5.33 -3.68
N SER A 90 -23.18 5.69 -4.26
CA SER A 90 -23.52 7.08 -4.55
C SER A 90 -23.48 8.00 -3.33
N SER A 91 -23.78 7.44 -2.14
CA SER A 91 -23.76 8.18 -0.87
C SER A 91 -22.36 8.58 -0.42
N VAL A 92 -21.35 7.74 -0.69
CA VAL A 92 -19.95 8.00 -0.31
C VAL A 92 -19.23 8.73 -1.43
N ASN A 93 -19.38 8.30 -2.68
CA ASN A 93 -18.76 8.92 -3.84
C ASN A 93 -19.18 10.41 -3.99
N GLY A 94 -20.46 10.71 -3.71
CA GLY A 94 -20.97 12.09 -3.76
C GLY A 94 -20.29 13.08 -2.80
N LEU A 95 -19.60 12.58 -1.76
CA LEU A 95 -18.84 13.42 -0.83
C LEU A 95 -17.65 14.12 -1.50
N LEU A 96 -17.10 13.55 -2.58
CA LEU A 96 -15.93 14.09 -3.26
C LEU A 96 -16.17 15.48 -3.88
N SER A 97 -17.43 15.93 -3.98
CA SER A 97 -17.81 17.25 -4.51
C SER A 97 -17.42 18.46 -3.63
N SER A 98 -16.83 18.24 -2.46
CA SER A 98 -16.43 19.33 -1.55
C SER A 98 -15.17 19.00 -0.75
N LEU A 99 -14.47 20.02 -0.26
CA LEU A 99 -13.29 19.86 0.62
C LEU A 99 -13.58 19.04 1.88
N ASN A 100 -14.67 19.36 2.58
CA ASN A 100 -15.07 18.66 3.80
C ASN A 100 -15.49 17.22 3.48
N GLY A 101 -16.16 17.02 2.35
CA GLY A 101 -16.56 15.70 1.90
C GLY A 101 -15.35 14.85 1.48
N LEU A 102 -14.30 15.41 0.89
CA LEU A 102 -13.03 14.70 0.64
C LEU A 102 -12.39 14.20 1.95
N VAL A 103 -12.38 15.01 3.01
CA VAL A 103 -11.89 14.58 4.32
C VAL A 103 -12.75 13.44 4.87
N LEU A 104 -14.08 13.57 4.80
CA LEU A 104 -15.00 12.53 5.28
C LEU A 104 -14.86 11.23 4.47
N TYR A 105 -14.73 11.33 3.15
CA TYR A 105 -14.45 10.23 2.25
C TYR A 105 -13.18 9.50 2.68
N GLN A 106 -12.09 10.23 2.95
CA GLN A 106 -10.84 9.62 3.39
C GLN A 106 -10.96 8.95 4.76
N VAL A 107 -11.73 9.52 5.70
CA VAL A 107 -12.02 8.88 6.99
C VAL A 107 -12.76 7.55 6.79
N ILE A 108 -13.77 7.52 5.90
CA ILE A 108 -14.52 6.31 5.57
C ILE A 108 -13.59 5.28 4.92
N ASP A 109 -12.83 5.66 3.89
CA ASP A 109 -11.87 4.79 3.20
C ASP A 109 -10.88 4.16 4.20
N THR A 110 -10.22 4.98 5.02
CA THR A 110 -9.28 4.50 6.03
C THR A 110 -9.96 3.58 7.03
N SER A 111 -11.19 3.85 7.46
CA SER A 111 -11.93 3.01 8.41
C SER A 111 -12.30 1.64 7.81
N VAL A 112 -12.75 1.64 6.55
CA VAL A 112 -13.13 0.43 5.80
C VAL A 112 -11.92 -0.46 5.51
N VAL A 113 -10.70 0.08 5.56
CA VAL A 113 -9.47 -0.73 5.47
C VAL A 113 -8.97 -1.15 6.86
N PHE A 114 -8.75 -0.21 7.78
CA PHE A 114 -8.12 -0.48 9.07
C PHE A 114 -8.93 -1.48 9.91
N ALA A 115 -10.23 -1.23 10.06
CA ALA A 115 -11.07 -2.03 10.94
C ALA A 115 -11.10 -3.51 10.53
N PRO A 116 -11.48 -3.88 9.28
CA PRO A 116 -11.52 -5.28 8.89
C PRO A 116 -10.14 -5.93 8.83
N VAL A 117 -9.08 -5.22 8.41
CA VAL A 117 -7.72 -5.79 8.42
C VAL A 117 -7.33 -6.21 9.84
N ILE A 118 -7.50 -5.32 10.82
CA ILE A 118 -7.16 -5.59 12.21
C ILE A 118 -8.02 -6.73 12.75
N LEU A 119 -9.35 -6.65 12.58
CA LEU A 119 -10.28 -7.66 13.10
C LEU A 119 -10.01 -9.04 12.53
N LEU A 120 -9.82 -9.17 11.20
CA LEU A 120 -9.57 -10.45 10.54
C LEU A 120 -8.21 -11.03 10.91
N VAL A 121 -7.18 -10.20 11.08
CA VAL A 121 -5.85 -10.67 11.51
C VAL A 121 -5.89 -11.17 12.95
N LEU A 122 -6.55 -10.44 13.85
CA LEU A 122 -6.73 -10.87 15.25
C LEU A 122 -7.59 -12.14 15.33
N ALA A 123 -8.67 -12.25 14.54
CA ALA A 123 -9.53 -13.42 14.50
C ALA A 123 -8.81 -14.70 14.07
N ASN A 124 -7.75 -14.58 13.26
CA ASN A 124 -6.90 -15.71 12.84
C ASN A 124 -5.64 -15.87 13.73
N GLY A 125 -5.67 -15.32 14.95
CA GLY A 125 -4.60 -15.48 15.94
C GLY A 125 -3.36 -14.63 15.71
N GLY A 126 -3.42 -13.65 14.80
CA GLY A 126 -2.36 -12.66 14.61
C GLY A 126 -2.31 -11.63 15.74
N THR A 127 -1.29 -10.77 15.73
CA THR A 127 -1.13 -9.67 16.68
C THR A 127 -0.96 -8.34 15.96
N LEU A 128 -1.20 -7.22 16.65
CA LEU A 128 -0.94 -5.89 16.10
C LEU A 128 0.54 -5.71 15.67
N GLY A 129 1.47 -6.30 16.41
CA GLY A 129 2.89 -6.31 16.05
C GLY A 129 3.19 -7.04 14.73
N SER A 130 2.39 -8.06 14.38
CA SER A 130 2.51 -8.74 13.07
C SER A 130 2.11 -7.85 11.88
N LEU A 131 1.46 -6.71 12.15
CA LEU A 131 1.06 -5.68 11.21
C LEU A 131 1.91 -4.39 11.33
N PHE A 132 2.95 -4.40 12.18
CA PHE A 132 3.70 -3.21 12.58
C PHE A 132 2.85 -2.12 13.27
N LEU A 133 1.67 -2.48 13.77
CA LEU A 133 0.80 -1.60 14.58
C LEU A 133 1.28 -1.60 16.04
N GLN A 134 2.45 -1.02 16.24
CA GLN A 134 3.09 -0.91 17.55
C GLN A 134 3.98 0.32 17.59
N LYS A 135 4.36 0.75 18.80
CA LYS A 135 5.13 1.97 19.03
C LYS A 135 6.48 1.97 18.29
N GLY A 136 7.22 0.86 18.37
CA GLY A 136 8.56 0.76 17.78
C GLY A 136 9.51 1.89 18.21
N ASN A 137 10.46 2.25 17.33
CA ASN A 137 11.38 3.38 17.51
C ASN A 137 10.78 4.68 16.93
N LEU A 138 9.89 5.32 17.69
CA LEU A 138 9.26 6.59 17.29
C LEU A 138 10.25 7.72 17.04
N ARG A 139 11.38 7.76 17.76
CA ARG A 139 12.36 8.85 17.60
C ARG A 139 12.97 8.84 16.21
N LEU A 140 13.37 7.66 15.73
CA LEU A 140 13.86 7.50 14.36
C LEU A 140 12.74 7.73 13.34
N GLY A 141 11.57 7.13 13.58
CA GLY A 141 10.42 7.24 12.68
C GLY A 141 9.98 8.69 12.46
N LEU A 142 9.70 9.42 13.53
CA LEU A 142 9.27 10.82 13.46
C LEU A 142 10.41 11.76 13.05
N GLY A 143 11.65 11.47 13.46
CA GLY A 143 12.83 12.25 13.08
C GLY A 143 13.07 12.27 11.56
N ILE A 144 12.65 11.24 10.84
CA ILE A 144 12.69 11.20 9.37
C ILE A 144 11.36 11.68 8.79
N ALA A 145 10.23 11.21 9.30
CA ALA A 145 8.94 11.42 8.67
C ALA A 145 8.44 12.87 8.73
N VAL A 146 8.70 13.59 9.82
CA VAL A 146 8.28 15.00 9.93
C VAL A 146 8.99 15.88 8.90
N PRO A 147 10.33 15.83 8.74
CA PRO A 147 11.01 16.54 7.65
C PRO A 147 10.49 16.16 6.26
N VAL A 148 10.30 14.87 5.99
CA VAL A 148 9.75 14.40 4.70
C VAL A 148 8.37 15.00 4.44
N PHE A 149 7.51 15.00 5.45
CA PHE A 149 6.17 15.59 5.36
C PHE A 149 6.21 17.09 5.04
N LEU A 150 7.04 17.86 5.75
CA LEU A 150 7.19 19.30 5.49
C LEU A 150 7.78 19.57 4.10
N ILE A 151 8.74 18.77 3.66
CA ILE A 151 9.32 18.88 2.32
C ILE A 151 8.24 18.65 1.26
N PHE A 152 7.44 17.58 1.36
CA PHE A 152 6.39 17.31 0.39
C PHE A 152 5.28 18.38 0.41
N LEU A 153 4.94 18.93 1.57
CA LEU A 153 4.00 20.04 1.65
C LEU A 153 4.50 21.27 0.87
N VAL A 154 5.77 21.63 0.99
CA VAL A 154 6.35 22.77 0.27
C VAL A 154 6.56 22.45 -1.21
N VAL A 155 7.10 21.28 -1.53
CA VAL A 155 7.38 20.84 -2.91
C VAL A 155 6.09 20.61 -3.69
N SER A 156 4.96 20.32 -3.02
CA SER A 156 3.65 20.19 -3.66
C SER A 156 3.28 21.43 -4.49
N PHE A 157 3.65 22.63 -4.05
CA PHE A 157 3.48 23.86 -4.83
C PHE A 157 4.25 23.79 -6.17
N VAL A 158 5.50 23.31 -6.18
CA VAL A 158 6.29 23.21 -7.41
C VAL A 158 5.71 22.16 -8.36
N ILE A 159 5.29 21.01 -7.80
CA ILE A 159 4.68 19.91 -8.57
C ILE A 159 3.35 20.35 -9.16
N GLU A 160 2.53 21.05 -8.39
CA GLU A 160 1.23 21.56 -8.83
C GLU A 160 1.40 22.54 -10.00
N GLN A 161 2.33 23.48 -9.91
CA GLN A 161 2.60 24.41 -11.01
C GLN A 161 3.00 23.71 -12.31
N ALA A 162 3.68 22.57 -12.22
CA ALA A 162 4.06 21.76 -13.38
C ALA A 162 2.90 20.90 -13.92
N LEU A 163 2.03 20.40 -13.04
CA LEU A 163 0.99 19.44 -13.41
C LEU A 163 -0.38 20.07 -13.68
N ALA A 164 -0.75 21.17 -13.02
CA ALA A 164 -2.05 21.82 -13.13
C ALA A 164 -2.49 22.08 -14.58
N PRO A 165 -1.62 22.53 -15.52
CA PRO A 165 -2.01 22.69 -16.92
C PRO A 165 -2.47 21.39 -17.59
N SER A 166 -1.90 20.24 -17.21
CA SER A 166 -2.28 18.92 -17.73
C SER A 166 -3.67 18.48 -17.27
N PHE A 167 -4.19 19.10 -16.20
CA PHE A 167 -5.55 18.90 -15.68
C PHE A 167 -6.51 20.03 -16.06
N GLY A 168 -6.06 20.99 -16.90
CA GLY A 168 -6.88 22.14 -17.31
C GLY A 168 -7.07 23.21 -16.23
N ILE A 169 -6.27 23.17 -15.16
CA ILE A 169 -6.38 24.08 -14.01
C ILE A 169 -5.25 25.12 -14.07
N LYS A 170 -5.51 26.32 -13.56
CA LYS A 170 -4.47 27.33 -13.38
C LYS A 170 -3.73 27.09 -12.08
N GLY A 171 -2.41 27.19 -12.16
CA GLY A 171 -1.51 27.16 -11.01
C GLY A 171 -1.92 28.12 -9.90
N VAL A 172 -1.84 27.69 -8.65
CA VAL A 172 -2.15 28.52 -7.47
C VAL A 172 -0.90 29.05 -6.78
N GLY A 173 -1.03 30.14 -6.03
CA GLY A 173 0.08 30.68 -5.25
C GLY A 173 0.39 29.86 -3.99
N LEU A 174 1.64 29.86 -3.54
CA LEU A 174 2.07 29.20 -2.29
C LEU A 174 1.21 29.55 -1.07
N PRO A 175 0.78 30.81 -0.84
CA PRO A 175 -0.11 31.13 0.28
C PRO A 175 -1.44 30.36 0.25
N PHE A 176 -1.98 30.10 -0.94
CA PHE A 176 -3.20 29.33 -1.08
C PHE A 176 -2.96 27.85 -0.77
N VAL A 177 -1.87 27.26 -1.28
CA VAL A 177 -1.47 25.89 -0.91
C VAL A 177 -1.32 25.73 0.60
N LEU A 178 -0.67 26.69 1.27
CA LEU A 178 -0.51 26.68 2.72
C LEU A 178 -1.84 26.82 3.47
N SER A 179 -2.82 27.53 2.90
CA SER A 179 -4.17 27.59 3.47
C SER A 179 -4.91 26.24 3.44
N LEU A 180 -4.55 25.37 2.48
CA LEU A 180 -5.07 24.01 2.36
C LEU A 180 -4.29 22.98 3.21
N ALA A 181 -3.18 23.38 3.82
CA ALA A 181 -2.32 22.48 4.60
C ALA A 181 -3.07 21.65 5.65
N PRO A 182 -4.09 22.16 6.39
CA PRO A 182 -4.85 21.34 7.32
C PRO A 182 -5.59 20.18 6.63
N TYR A 183 -6.27 20.45 5.50
CA TYR A 183 -6.99 19.44 4.73
C TYR A 183 -6.03 18.41 4.14
N LEU A 184 -4.97 18.88 3.47
CA LEU A 184 -3.91 18.04 2.91
C LEU A 184 -3.28 17.15 3.97
N SER A 185 -3.07 17.68 5.17
CA SER A 185 -2.48 16.90 6.27
C SER A 185 -3.40 15.81 6.76
N ILE A 186 -4.70 16.09 6.93
CA ILE A 186 -5.66 15.07 7.37
C ILE A 186 -5.75 13.95 6.33
N VAL A 187 -5.93 14.29 5.05
CA VAL A 187 -6.08 13.25 4.01
C VAL A 187 -4.81 12.42 3.84
N ALA A 188 -3.63 13.07 3.85
CA ALA A 188 -2.34 12.40 3.76
C ALA A 188 -2.09 11.46 4.96
N LEU A 189 -2.31 11.94 6.19
CA LEU A 189 -2.07 11.16 7.41
C LEU A 189 -3.08 10.02 7.59
N LEU A 190 -4.24 10.08 6.94
CA LEU A 190 -5.18 8.96 6.85
C LEU A 190 -4.80 7.98 5.73
N ASN A 191 -4.28 8.47 4.60
CA ASN A 191 -3.95 7.65 3.44
C ASN A 191 -2.70 6.79 3.65
N GLY A 192 -1.59 7.41 4.06
CA GLY A 192 -0.31 6.72 4.11
C GLY A 192 -0.28 5.51 5.05
N PRO A 193 -0.71 5.62 6.32
CA PRO A 193 -0.82 4.47 7.21
C PRO A 193 -1.79 3.40 6.71
N LYS A 194 -2.86 3.77 5.99
CA LYS A 194 -3.82 2.84 5.40
C LYS A 194 -3.14 1.98 4.33
N GLU A 195 -2.42 2.62 3.41
CA GLU A 195 -1.69 1.92 2.35
C GLU A 195 -0.55 1.08 2.91
N GLU A 196 0.24 1.61 3.85
CA GLU A 196 1.30 0.84 4.50
C GLU A 196 0.73 -0.41 5.20
N LEU A 197 -0.44 -0.31 5.84
CA LEU A 197 -1.07 -1.44 6.52
C LEU A 197 -1.51 -2.50 5.51
N LEU A 198 -2.18 -2.06 4.44
CA LEU A 198 -2.76 -2.92 3.42
C LEU A 198 -1.68 -3.63 2.59
N TYR A 199 -0.65 -2.91 2.13
CA TYR A 199 0.35 -3.44 1.20
C TYR A 199 1.59 -4.02 1.90
N ARG A 200 1.94 -3.56 3.11
CA ARG A 200 3.17 -4.00 3.81
C ARG A 200 2.87 -4.63 5.15
N GLY A 201 2.00 -4.05 5.97
CA GLY A 201 1.59 -4.59 7.27
C GLY A 201 1.07 -6.02 7.13
N LEU A 202 0.18 -6.26 6.17
CA LEU A 202 -0.36 -7.60 5.90
C LEU A 202 0.70 -8.60 5.41
N PHE A 203 1.67 -8.18 4.61
CA PHE A 203 2.46 -9.12 3.82
C PHE A 203 3.92 -9.27 4.24
N LEU A 204 4.57 -8.21 4.71
CA LEU A 204 6.03 -8.13 4.80
C LEU A 204 6.63 -9.24 5.68
N GLN A 205 6.10 -9.44 6.88
CA GLN A 205 6.58 -10.51 7.78
C GLN A 205 6.22 -11.91 7.26
N ARG A 206 5.13 -12.04 6.51
CA ARG A 206 4.67 -13.33 5.94
C ARG A 206 5.49 -13.74 4.73
N TYR A 207 5.91 -12.79 3.90
CA TYR A 207 6.85 -13.03 2.80
C TYR A 207 8.23 -13.45 3.30
N ASP A 208 8.70 -12.89 4.42
CA ASP A 208 9.99 -13.23 5.02
C ASP A 208 10.13 -14.71 5.41
N ALA A 209 9.02 -15.43 5.60
CA ALA A 209 9.03 -16.87 5.85
C ALA A 209 9.47 -17.70 4.62
N PHE A 210 9.48 -17.11 3.43
CA PHE A 210 9.69 -17.83 2.16
C PHE A 210 10.79 -17.22 1.29
N VAL A 211 10.99 -15.91 1.40
CA VAL A 211 11.83 -15.12 0.50
C VAL A 211 12.77 -14.24 1.35
N PRO A 212 14.05 -14.04 0.95
CA PRO A 212 14.97 -13.19 1.69
C PRO A 212 14.45 -11.76 1.83
N LYS A 213 14.71 -11.11 2.97
CA LYS A 213 14.23 -9.74 3.29
C LYS A 213 14.45 -8.70 2.18
N ARG A 214 15.60 -8.74 1.49
CA ARG A 214 15.87 -7.82 0.36
C ARG A 214 14.88 -8.00 -0.78
N SER A 215 14.57 -9.25 -1.11
CA SER A 215 13.58 -9.60 -2.12
C SER A 215 12.16 -9.35 -1.63
N THR A 216 11.86 -9.54 -0.34
CA THR A 216 10.58 -9.12 0.24
C THR A 216 10.37 -7.62 0.13
N ASN A 217 11.39 -6.81 0.41
CA ASN A 217 11.32 -5.36 0.25
C ASN A 217 10.99 -5.00 -1.20
N LEU A 218 11.77 -5.53 -2.15
CA LEU A 218 11.53 -5.31 -3.58
C LEU A 218 10.12 -5.77 -4.01
N LEU A 219 9.69 -6.96 -3.57
CA LEU A 219 8.35 -7.49 -3.87
C LEU A 219 7.27 -6.54 -3.38
N SER A 220 7.33 -6.13 -2.11
CA SER A 220 6.35 -5.22 -1.51
C SER A 220 6.32 -3.87 -2.21
N THR A 221 7.47 -3.36 -2.64
CA THR A 221 7.58 -2.11 -3.38
C THR A 221 6.98 -2.21 -4.78
N ILE A 222 7.23 -3.29 -5.51
CA ILE A 222 6.65 -3.48 -6.85
C ILE A 222 5.13 -3.62 -6.75
N VAL A 223 4.63 -4.44 -5.81
CA VAL A 223 3.18 -4.61 -5.60
C VAL A 223 2.52 -3.28 -5.24
N PHE A 224 3.15 -2.47 -4.37
CA PHE A 224 2.66 -1.14 -4.05
C PHE A 224 2.71 -0.17 -5.25
N ALA A 225 3.78 -0.16 -6.02
CA ALA A 225 3.87 0.70 -7.20
C ALA A 225 2.82 0.34 -8.27
N LEU A 226 2.43 -0.93 -8.36
CA LEU A 226 1.34 -1.37 -9.23
C LEU A 226 -0.03 -0.85 -8.77
N SER A 227 -0.27 -0.70 -7.47
CA SER A 227 -1.55 -0.15 -6.97
C SER A 227 -1.69 1.36 -7.17
N VAL A 228 -0.62 2.06 -7.56
CA VAL A 228 -0.65 3.48 -7.93
C VAL A 228 -1.06 3.65 -9.40
N VAL A 229 -1.08 2.57 -10.20
CA VAL A 229 -1.37 2.64 -11.62
C VAL A 229 -2.89 2.69 -11.85
N GLU A 230 -3.39 3.88 -12.17
CA GLU A 230 -4.73 4.06 -12.72
C GLU A 230 -4.64 4.15 -14.25
N PRO A 231 -5.26 3.21 -15.01
CA PRO A 231 -5.14 3.15 -16.47
C PRO A 231 -5.52 4.47 -17.17
N GLU A 232 -6.52 5.17 -16.65
CA GLU A 232 -7.06 6.42 -17.19
C GLU A 232 -6.08 7.59 -17.06
N TYR A 233 -5.17 7.53 -16.10
CA TYR A 233 -4.22 8.60 -15.75
C TYR A 233 -2.76 8.17 -15.89
N PHE A 234 -2.48 7.09 -16.62
CA PHE A 234 -1.14 6.49 -16.68
C PHE A 234 -0.04 7.50 -17.05
N ALA A 235 -0.27 8.34 -18.07
CA ALA A 235 0.71 9.33 -18.53
C ALA A 235 1.01 10.39 -17.46
N GLN A 236 0.00 10.77 -16.68
CA GLN A 236 0.08 11.74 -15.59
C GLN A 236 0.70 11.12 -14.33
N LEU A 237 0.56 9.81 -14.14
CA LEU A 237 1.00 9.08 -12.94
C LEU A 237 2.39 8.43 -13.06
N VAL A 238 3.07 8.47 -14.21
CA VAL A 238 4.44 7.93 -14.35
C VAL A 238 5.37 8.46 -13.26
N GLY A 239 5.28 9.76 -12.96
CA GLY A 239 6.05 10.39 -11.87
C GLY A 239 5.71 9.79 -10.50
N ALA A 240 4.41 9.57 -10.22
CA ALA A 240 3.95 8.95 -8.98
C ALA A 240 4.44 7.50 -8.84
N VAL A 241 4.46 6.72 -9.93
CA VAL A 241 5.01 5.35 -9.94
C VAL A 241 6.52 5.35 -9.63
N LEU A 242 7.29 6.27 -10.21
CA LEU A 242 8.72 6.40 -9.90
C LEU A 242 8.96 6.77 -8.43
N VAL A 243 8.16 7.70 -7.90
CA VAL A 243 8.18 8.05 -6.47
C VAL A 243 7.79 6.85 -5.61
N ALA A 244 6.77 6.07 -5.99
CA ALA A 244 6.35 4.87 -5.27
C ALA A 244 7.44 3.76 -5.29
N LEU A 245 8.20 3.61 -6.37
CA LEU A 245 9.30 2.66 -6.46
C LEU A 245 10.49 3.06 -5.57
N VAL A 246 10.91 4.33 -5.61
CA VAL A 246 12.04 4.81 -4.81
C VAL A 246 11.63 4.96 -3.34
N GLY A 247 10.54 5.69 -3.09
CA GLY A 247 9.93 5.89 -1.79
C GLY A 247 9.57 4.57 -1.14
N GLY A 248 8.97 3.64 -1.88
CA GLY A 248 8.59 2.35 -1.33
C GLY A 248 9.75 1.51 -0.80
N LEU A 249 10.94 1.58 -1.40
CA LEU A 249 12.15 0.94 -0.87
C LEU A 249 12.66 1.63 0.41
N LEU A 250 12.55 2.95 0.50
CA LEU A 250 12.95 3.73 1.67
C LEU A 250 11.97 3.52 2.83
N PHE A 251 10.68 3.52 2.55
CA PHE A 251 9.61 3.44 3.54
C PHE A 251 9.51 2.02 4.11
N VAL A 252 9.66 0.96 3.29
CA VAL A 252 9.73 -0.41 3.81
C VAL A 252 10.96 -0.62 4.70
N ARG A 253 12.08 0.04 4.39
CA ARG A 253 13.27 0.02 5.22
C ARG A 253 13.01 0.73 6.55
N LEU A 254 12.42 1.92 6.52
CA LEU A 254 12.05 2.69 7.71
C LEU A 254 11.08 1.90 8.60
N MET A 255 10.06 1.27 8.03
CA MET A 255 9.08 0.44 8.74
C MET A 255 9.77 -0.71 9.49
N ARG A 256 10.75 -1.37 8.87
CA ARG A 256 11.52 -2.45 9.49
C ARG A 256 12.49 -1.97 10.55
N GLU A 257 13.23 -0.90 10.30
CA GLU A 257 14.21 -0.35 11.23
C GLU A 257 13.55 0.23 12.49
N THR A 258 12.37 0.82 12.32
CA THR A 258 11.57 1.32 13.45
C THR A 258 10.69 0.25 14.07
N ASN A 259 10.44 -0.86 13.36
CA ASN A 259 9.46 -1.87 13.73
C ASN A 259 8.08 -1.24 14.03
N SER A 260 7.67 -0.27 13.21
CA SER A 260 6.44 0.50 13.34
C SER A 260 5.99 1.04 11.99
N ILE A 261 4.67 1.11 11.79
CA ILE A 261 4.06 1.73 10.61
C ILE A 261 4.08 3.27 10.65
N ILE A 262 4.28 3.88 11.82
CA ILE A 262 4.02 5.32 12.00
C ILE A 262 4.95 6.16 11.11
N GLY A 263 6.25 5.87 11.13
CA GLY A 263 7.23 6.61 10.32
C GLY A 263 7.01 6.41 8.82
N SER A 264 6.85 5.15 8.37
CA SER A 264 6.62 4.87 6.95
C SER A 264 5.27 5.42 6.47
N GLY A 265 4.22 5.32 7.28
CA GLY A 265 2.88 5.81 6.95
C GLY A 265 2.82 7.33 6.83
N ILE A 266 3.51 8.08 7.68
CA ILE A 266 3.60 9.54 7.51
C ILE A 266 4.36 9.90 6.23
N CYS A 267 5.46 9.19 5.91
CA CYS A 267 6.20 9.43 4.67
C CYS A 267 5.38 9.08 3.41
N GLU A 268 4.64 7.98 3.44
CA GLU A 268 3.75 7.57 2.35
C GLU A 268 2.62 8.58 2.17
N GLY A 269 2.01 9.01 3.27
CA GLY A 269 1.01 10.08 3.25
C GLY A 269 1.58 11.36 2.64
N ALA A 270 2.79 11.74 3.05
CA ALA A 270 3.48 12.91 2.52
C ALA A 270 3.66 12.83 0.99
N SER A 271 4.05 11.68 0.44
CA SER A 271 4.21 11.52 -1.02
C SER A 271 2.90 11.68 -1.80
N THR A 272 1.75 11.51 -1.15
CA THR A 272 0.43 11.70 -1.79
C THR A 272 -0.09 13.14 -1.73
N ILE A 273 0.54 14.04 -0.96
CA ILE A 273 0.12 15.45 -0.84
C ILE A 273 -0.02 16.14 -2.20
N PRO A 274 0.94 16.02 -3.16
CA PRO A 274 0.80 16.67 -4.46
C PRO A 274 -0.42 16.17 -5.26
N ILE A 275 -0.78 14.89 -5.13
CA ILE A 275 -1.94 14.31 -5.80
C ILE A 275 -3.23 14.88 -5.18
N TYR A 276 -3.34 14.87 -3.85
CA TYR A 276 -4.48 15.48 -3.16
C TYR A 276 -4.62 16.98 -3.43
N LEU A 277 -3.51 17.70 -3.58
CA LEU A 277 -3.56 19.10 -3.97
C LEU A 277 -4.21 19.28 -5.34
N ILE A 278 -3.81 18.49 -6.34
CA ILE A 278 -4.44 18.52 -7.67
C ILE A 278 -5.93 18.19 -7.59
N VAL A 279 -6.32 17.15 -6.83
CA VAL A 279 -7.73 16.79 -6.63
C VAL A 279 -8.50 17.93 -5.96
N ILE A 280 -7.93 18.58 -4.95
CA ILE A 280 -8.59 19.71 -4.30
C ILE A 280 -8.78 20.87 -5.30
N LEU A 281 -7.80 21.13 -6.16
CA LEU A 281 -7.88 22.22 -7.13
C LEU A 281 -8.95 21.99 -8.20
N THR A 282 -9.25 20.74 -8.56
CA THR A 282 -10.39 20.43 -9.45
C THR A 282 -11.76 20.65 -8.78
N LEU A 283 -11.81 20.74 -7.45
CA LEU A 283 -13.06 20.99 -6.71
C LEU A 283 -13.34 22.48 -6.51
N VAL A 284 -12.30 23.33 -6.59
CA VAL A 284 -12.39 24.76 -6.30
C VAL A 284 -12.36 25.62 -7.58
N HIS A 285 -11.95 25.04 -8.72
CA HIS A 285 -11.93 25.68 -10.04
C HIS A 285 -12.89 25.01 -11.02
#